data_AF-A0A3D0DQM2-F1
#
_entry.id   AF-A0A3D0DQM2-F1
#
_cell.length_a   1.000
_cell.length_b   1.000
_cell.length_c   1.000
_cell.angle_alpha   90.00
_cell.angle_beta   90.00
_cell.angle_gamma   90.00
#
_symmetry.space_group_name_H-M   'P 1'
#
loop_
_entity.id
_entity.type
_entity.pdbx_description
1 polymer ?
#
loop_
_entity_poly.entity_id
_entity_poly.type
_entity_poly.pdbx_seq_one_letter_code
_entity_poly.pdbx_strand_id
1 'polypeptide(L)'
;MAIRPFYIVPAVLLAYAALGPVHAAELGEARVRSHIGQALAADVELTLVEDPSRPVAARLAHPDVYRGANIALPALLSSLDIAVIRQGGKQFLHLTSSKPVESRHLHVYLELVDGGQRNVRLVTLWFTPDPHPAP
;
A
#
# COMPACT_ATOMS: atom_id res chain seq x y z
N MET A 1 -22.05 -24.60 63.86
CA MET A 1 -20.91 -24.49 62.93
C MET A 1 -21.48 -24.15 61.56
N ALA A 2 -21.42 -22.87 61.16
CA ALA A 2 -22.02 -22.38 59.91
C ALA A 2 -20.92 -21.76 59.04
N ILE A 3 -20.71 -22.32 57.86
CA ILE A 3 -19.71 -21.85 56.88
C ILE A 3 -20.47 -20.91 55.93
N ARG A 4 -20.14 -19.61 55.95
CA ARG A 4 -20.68 -18.62 55.00
C ARG A 4 -19.69 -18.52 53.82
N PRO A 5 -20.09 -18.80 52.58
CA PRO A 5 -19.20 -18.63 51.43
C PRO A 5 -19.04 -17.14 51.15
N PHE A 6 -17.78 -16.71 51.11
CA PHE A 6 -17.34 -15.35 50.83
C PHE A 6 -17.30 -15.19 49.31
N TYR A 7 -18.24 -14.44 48.73
CA TYR A 7 -18.24 -14.12 47.30
C TYR A 7 -17.30 -12.95 47.05
N ILE A 8 -16.14 -13.20 46.44
CA ILE A 8 -15.26 -12.17 45.91
C ILE A 8 -15.70 -11.90 44.47
N VAL A 9 -16.33 -10.76 44.23
CA VAL A 9 -16.63 -10.27 42.88
C VAL A 9 -15.39 -9.49 42.40
N PRO A 10 -14.68 -9.92 41.33
CA PRO A 10 -13.64 -9.10 40.76
C PRO A 10 -14.30 -8.01 39.89
N ALA A 11 -14.11 -6.75 40.27
CA ALA A 11 -14.50 -5.61 39.45
C ALA A 11 -13.55 -5.49 38.26
N VAL A 12 -14.03 -5.85 37.06
CA VAL A 12 -13.31 -5.57 35.81
C VAL A 12 -13.69 -4.17 35.35
N LEU A 13 -12.77 -3.23 35.46
CA LEU A 13 -12.86 -1.90 34.87
C LEU A 13 -12.54 -1.99 33.37
N LEU A 14 -13.57 -2.04 32.52
CA LEU A 14 -13.42 -1.86 31.08
C LEU A 14 -13.23 -0.36 30.79
N ALA A 15 -11.98 0.08 30.65
CA ALA A 15 -11.67 1.40 30.12
C ALA A 15 -11.88 1.39 28.60
N TYR A 16 -13.07 1.80 28.14
CA TYR A 16 -13.36 2.01 26.72
C TYR A 16 -12.73 3.34 26.29
N ALA A 17 -11.41 3.34 26.04
CA ALA A 17 -10.76 4.49 25.44
C ALA A 17 -11.35 4.70 24.04
N ALA A 18 -11.83 5.92 23.78
CA ALA A 18 -12.35 6.33 22.48
C ALA A 18 -11.26 6.22 21.41
N LEU A 19 -11.18 5.05 20.78
CA LEU A 19 -10.39 4.83 19.58
C LEU A 19 -11.12 5.57 18.45
N GLY A 20 -10.72 6.83 18.20
CA GLY A 20 -11.01 7.46 16.92
C GLY A 20 -10.47 6.57 15.80
N PRO A 21 -11.14 6.52 14.63
CA PRO A 21 -10.69 5.64 13.58
C PRO A 21 -9.30 6.11 13.11
N VAL A 22 -8.29 5.29 13.42
CA VAL A 22 -6.93 5.48 12.89
C VAL A 22 -6.99 5.00 11.44
N HIS A 23 -7.41 5.88 10.54
CA HIS A 23 -7.35 5.61 9.11
C HIS A 23 -5.90 5.77 8.66
N ALA A 24 -5.37 4.74 8.00
CA ALA A 24 -4.13 4.84 7.24
C ALA A 24 -4.50 4.78 5.77
N ALA A 25 -3.81 5.57 4.95
CA ALA A 25 -4.00 5.52 3.51
C ALA A 25 -3.90 4.08 2.97
N GLU A 26 -4.85 3.72 2.12
CA GLU A 26 -4.99 2.42 1.48
C GLU A 26 -4.79 2.56 -0.03
N LEU A 27 -4.46 1.44 -0.69
CA LEU A 27 -4.37 1.36 -2.15
C LEU A 27 -5.74 0.99 -2.72
N GLY A 28 -6.27 1.82 -3.61
CA GLY A 28 -7.50 1.60 -4.35
C GLY A 28 -7.26 0.95 -5.72
N GLU A 29 -8.03 1.39 -6.72
CA GLU A 29 -7.94 0.88 -8.08
C GLU A 29 -6.57 1.18 -8.70
N ALA A 30 -5.96 0.16 -9.31
CA ALA A 30 -4.74 0.30 -10.11
C ALA A 30 -5.07 0.30 -11.61
N ARG A 31 -4.59 1.33 -12.31
CA ARG A 31 -4.75 1.51 -13.75
C ARG A 31 -3.40 1.41 -14.42
N VAL A 32 -3.14 0.27 -15.07
CA VAL A 32 -1.89 0.01 -15.80
C VAL A 32 -2.05 0.47 -17.25
N ARG A 33 -1.09 1.27 -17.73
CA ARG A 33 -1.05 1.78 -19.11
C ARG A 33 0.07 1.19 -19.96
N SER A 34 1.05 0.55 -19.33
CA SER A 34 2.18 -0.10 -19.99
C SER A 34 1.93 -1.57 -20.29
N HIS A 35 2.64 -2.10 -21.28
CA HIS A 35 2.63 -3.51 -21.66
C HIS A 35 3.97 -4.18 -21.37
N ILE A 36 4.02 -5.50 -21.48
CA ILE A 36 5.28 -6.25 -21.42
C ILE A 36 6.21 -5.74 -22.54
N GLY A 37 7.45 -5.41 -22.20
CA GLY A 37 8.44 -4.80 -23.09
C GLY A 37 8.52 -3.28 -23.02
N GLN A 38 7.55 -2.62 -22.37
CA GLN A 38 7.50 -1.16 -22.24
C GLN A 38 7.94 -0.71 -20.85
N ALA A 39 8.39 0.54 -20.72
CA ALA A 39 8.58 1.18 -19.42
C ALA A 39 7.28 1.15 -18.61
N LEU A 40 7.37 0.91 -17.31
CA LEU A 40 6.21 0.89 -16.42
C LEU A 40 5.53 2.26 -16.46
N ALA A 41 4.20 2.24 -16.60
CA ALA A 41 3.35 3.39 -16.40
C ALA A 41 2.03 2.93 -15.78
N ALA A 42 1.80 3.25 -14.52
CA ALA A 42 0.57 2.92 -13.82
C ALA A 42 0.16 4.03 -12.84
N ASP A 43 -1.15 4.19 -12.65
CA ASP A 43 -1.68 5.01 -11.56
C ASP A 43 -2.39 4.12 -10.55
N VAL A 44 -2.24 4.39 -9.27
CA VAL A 44 -2.96 3.69 -8.19
C VAL A 44 -3.68 4.71 -7.33
N GLU A 45 -4.99 4.60 -7.19
CA GLU A 45 -5.76 5.48 -6.31
C GLU A 45 -5.32 5.31 -4.85
N LEU A 46 -5.24 6.42 -4.10
CA LEU A 46 -5.12 6.39 -2.65
C LEU A 46 -6.50 6.61 -2.03
N THR A 47 -6.91 5.66 -1.18
CA THR A 47 -8.20 5.71 -0.47
C THR A 47 -7.98 5.79 1.04
N LEU A 48 -9.02 6.10 1.81
CA LEU A 48 -8.95 6.26 3.27
C LEU A 48 -7.84 7.23 3.75
N VAL A 49 -7.54 8.25 2.94
CA VAL A 49 -6.58 9.31 3.30
C VAL A 49 -7.17 10.17 4.43
N GLU A 50 -6.41 10.41 5.50
CA GLU A 50 -6.84 11.16 6.68
C GLU A 50 -7.23 12.60 6.31
N ASP A 51 -6.35 13.30 5.59
CA ASP A 51 -6.57 14.66 5.09
C ASP A 51 -6.29 14.72 3.58
N PRO A 52 -7.33 14.77 2.72
CA PRO A 52 -7.16 14.86 1.27
C PRO A 52 -6.35 16.07 0.80
N SER A 53 -6.26 17.12 1.63
CA SER A 53 -5.48 18.33 1.36
C SER A 53 -3.99 18.19 1.67
N ARG A 54 -3.56 17.12 2.35
CA ARG A 54 -2.15 16.80 2.64
C ARG A 54 -1.70 15.57 1.85
N PRO A 55 -0.56 15.63 1.14
CA PRO A 55 -0.14 14.51 0.30
C PRO A 55 0.30 13.35 1.18
N VAL A 56 -0.21 12.15 0.90
CA VAL A 56 0.35 10.91 1.47
C VAL A 56 1.80 10.79 1.00
N ALA A 57 2.74 10.53 1.90
CA ALA A 57 4.09 10.20 1.48
C ALA A 57 4.14 8.71 1.09
N ALA A 58 4.66 8.41 -0.09
CA ALA A 58 4.75 7.04 -0.59
C ALA A 58 6.17 6.74 -1.07
N ARG A 59 6.64 5.53 -0.80
CA ARG A 59 7.92 5.00 -1.29
C ARG A 59 7.88 3.50 -1.46
N LEU A 60 8.83 2.93 -2.18
CA LEU A 60 9.01 1.49 -2.22
C LEU A 60 9.33 0.97 -0.81
N ALA A 61 8.68 -0.12 -0.41
CA ALA A 61 8.93 -0.76 0.87
C ALA A 61 10.36 -1.33 0.95
N HIS A 62 10.85 -1.53 2.17
CA HIS A 62 12.19 -2.09 2.38
C HIS A 62 12.32 -3.47 1.73
N PRO A 63 13.49 -3.83 1.14
CA PRO A 63 13.71 -5.15 0.54
C PRO A 63 13.45 -6.34 1.48
N ASP A 64 13.50 -6.13 2.80
CA ASP A 64 13.10 -7.14 3.80
C ASP A 64 11.64 -7.57 3.70
N VAL A 65 10.74 -6.72 3.22
CA VAL A 65 9.34 -7.08 3.01
C VAL A 65 9.22 -8.19 1.95
N TYR A 66 9.98 -8.06 0.86
CA TYR A 66 10.05 -9.07 -0.19
C TYR A 66 10.68 -10.38 0.33
N ARG A 67 11.78 -10.27 1.08
CA ARG A 67 12.42 -11.45 1.72
C ARG A 67 11.49 -12.16 2.68
N GLY A 68 10.78 -11.42 3.53
CA GLY A 68 9.80 -11.96 4.47
C GLY A 68 8.63 -12.67 3.78
N ALA A 69 8.26 -12.22 2.57
CA ALA A 69 7.29 -12.90 1.73
C ALA A 69 7.86 -14.10 0.94
N ASN A 70 9.15 -14.41 1.08
CA ASN A 70 9.88 -15.39 0.28
C ASN A 70 9.80 -15.11 -1.23
N ILE A 71 9.85 -13.83 -1.62
CA ILE A 71 9.78 -13.36 -3.00
C ILE A 71 11.06 -12.57 -3.32
N ALA A 72 11.64 -12.81 -4.50
CA ALA A 72 12.77 -12.01 -4.98
C ALA A 72 12.31 -10.60 -5.37
N LEU A 73 13.08 -9.56 -4.98
CA LEU A 73 12.81 -8.19 -5.40
C LEU A 73 13.01 -8.05 -6.92
N PRO A 74 11.98 -7.71 -7.71
CA PRO A 74 12.14 -7.56 -9.15
C PRO A 74 13.13 -6.45 -9.51
N ALA A 75 14.07 -6.71 -10.43
CA ALA A 75 15.12 -5.77 -10.81
C ALA A 75 14.58 -4.45 -11.38
N LEU A 76 13.39 -4.48 -12.01
CA LEU A 76 12.64 -3.31 -12.46
C LEU A 76 12.42 -2.29 -11.33
N LEU A 77 12.14 -2.75 -10.12
CA LEU A 77 11.82 -1.88 -8.98
C LEU A 77 13.01 -1.04 -8.52
N SER A 78 14.24 -1.40 -8.92
CA SER A 78 15.43 -0.57 -8.68
C SER A 78 15.44 0.72 -9.53
N SER A 79 14.57 0.80 -10.54
CA SER A 79 14.40 1.97 -11.42
C SER A 79 13.00 2.59 -11.30
N LEU A 80 12.25 2.23 -10.26
CA LEU A 80 10.89 2.73 -10.01
C LEU A 80 10.94 4.17 -9.49
N ASP A 81 10.21 5.05 -10.15
CA ASP A 81 9.86 6.38 -9.66
C ASP A 81 8.41 6.38 -9.18
N ILE A 82 8.18 7.08 -8.06
CA ILE A 82 6.88 7.16 -7.39
C ILE A 82 6.59 8.63 -7.12
N ALA A 83 5.53 9.13 -7.74
CA ALA A 83 5.02 10.47 -7.48
C ALA A 83 3.59 10.41 -6.95
N VAL A 84 3.22 11.35 -6.08
CA VAL A 84 1.84 11.50 -5.60
C VAL A 84 1.21 12.69 -6.30
N ILE A 85 0.17 12.43 -7.09
CA ILE A 85 -0.55 13.45 -7.85
C ILE A 85 -1.96 13.64 -7.30
N ARG A 86 -2.52 14.84 -7.52
CA ARG A 86 -3.90 15.17 -7.15
C ARG A 86 -4.74 15.39 -8.39
N GLN A 87 -5.88 14.71 -8.46
CA GLN A 87 -6.82 14.83 -9.56
C GLN A 87 -8.25 14.65 -9.05
N GLY A 88 -9.13 15.62 -9.35
CA GLY A 88 -10.55 15.52 -9.00
C GLY A 88 -10.83 15.37 -7.50
N GLY A 89 -10.02 15.98 -6.63
CA GLY A 89 -10.16 15.88 -5.16
C GLY A 89 -9.63 14.57 -4.57
N LYS A 90 -9.08 13.66 -5.39
CA LYS A 90 -8.44 12.41 -4.98
C LYS A 90 -6.93 12.48 -5.15
N GLN A 91 -6.22 11.58 -4.48
CA GLN A 91 -4.78 11.39 -4.65
C GLN A 91 -4.51 10.06 -5.38
N PHE A 92 -3.48 10.05 -6.21
CA PHE A 92 -3.03 8.86 -6.93
C PHE A 92 -1.51 8.74 -6.83
N LEU A 93 -1.02 7.50 -6.72
CA LEU A 93 0.37 7.16 -6.94
C LEU A 93 0.61 6.98 -8.43
N HIS A 94 1.46 7.81 -9.01
CA HIS A 94 1.97 7.65 -10.35
C HIS A 94 3.26 6.84 -10.28
N LEU A 95 3.23 5.63 -10.83
CA LEU A 95 4.34 4.67 -10.82
C LEU A 95 4.94 4.61 -12.23
N THR A 96 6.23 4.94 -12.35
CA THR A 96 6.95 4.86 -13.62
C THR A 96 8.30 4.18 -13.47
N SER A 97 8.86 3.65 -14.56
CA SER A 97 10.22 3.10 -14.55
C SER A 97 11.02 3.53 -15.77
N SER A 98 12.34 3.52 -15.65
CA SER A 98 13.23 3.70 -16.80
C SER A 98 13.59 2.39 -17.51
N LYS A 99 13.36 1.23 -16.87
CA LYS A 99 13.53 -0.11 -17.46
C LYS A 99 12.20 -0.70 -17.93
N PRO A 100 12.22 -1.61 -18.92
CA PRO A 100 11.01 -2.27 -19.40
C PRO A 100 10.46 -3.30 -18.40
N VAL A 101 9.15 -3.51 -18.42
CA VAL A 101 8.46 -4.59 -17.69
C VAL A 101 8.62 -5.90 -18.45
N GLU A 102 9.14 -6.93 -17.81
CA GLU A 102 9.37 -8.24 -18.45
C GLU A 102 8.41 -9.34 -17.97
N SER A 103 7.57 -9.05 -16.96
CA SER A 103 6.66 -10.01 -16.32
C SER A 103 5.18 -9.69 -16.59
N ARG A 104 4.33 -10.73 -16.53
CA ARG A 104 2.86 -10.59 -16.65
C ARG A 104 2.21 -9.91 -15.45
N HIS A 105 2.87 -9.95 -14.31
CA HIS A 105 2.44 -9.24 -13.12
C HIS A 105 3.66 -8.74 -12.35
N LEU A 106 3.46 -7.68 -11.57
CA LEU A 106 4.47 -7.07 -10.73
C LEU A 106 3.89 -6.78 -9.35
N HIS A 107 4.49 -7.34 -8.32
CA HIS A 107 4.17 -7.04 -6.93
C HIS A 107 4.97 -5.82 -6.47
N VAL A 108 4.25 -4.74 -6.13
CA VAL A 108 4.84 -3.52 -5.62
C VAL A 108 4.37 -3.34 -4.18
N TYR A 109 5.29 -3.55 -3.23
CA TYR A 109 5.05 -3.21 -1.84
C TYR A 109 5.41 -1.75 -1.63
N LEU A 110 4.42 -0.96 -1.23
CA LEU A 110 4.51 0.47 -1.02
C LEU A 110 4.38 0.77 0.45
N GLU A 111 5.33 1.54 0.97
CA GLU A 111 5.21 2.11 2.29
C GLU A 111 4.55 3.47 2.19
N LEU A 112 3.44 3.63 2.88
CA LEU A 112 2.61 4.84 2.93
C LEU A 112 2.74 5.48 4.30
N VAL A 113 2.87 6.80 4.34
CA VAL A 113 2.79 7.61 5.55
C VAL A 113 1.70 8.64 5.40
N ASP A 114 0.68 8.54 6.24
CA ASP A 114 -0.48 9.42 6.26
C ASP A 114 -0.83 9.74 7.72
N GLY A 115 -1.03 11.02 8.05
CA GLY A 115 -1.32 11.39 9.45
C GLY A 115 -0.25 11.02 10.48
N GLY A 116 0.98 10.70 10.04
CA GLY A 116 2.02 10.13 10.89
C GLY A 116 1.91 8.63 11.12
N GLN A 117 0.86 7.97 10.61
CA GLN A 117 0.74 6.52 10.57
C GLN A 117 1.51 5.96 9.37
N ARG A 118 2.34 4.95 9.61
CA ARG A 118 3.09 4.24 8.57
C ARG A 118 2.46 2.88 8.33
N ASN A 119 2.22 2.53 7.08
CA ASN A 119 1.79 1.19 6.72
C ASN A 119 2.41 0.69 5.41
N VAL A 120 2.48 -0.63 5.24
CA VAL A 120 2.92 -1.26 4.00
C VAL A 120 1.73 -1.89 3.30
N ARG A 121 1.55 -1.57 2.03
CA ARG A 121 0.48 -2.10 1.18
C ARG A 121 1.04 -2.73 -0.08
N LEU A 122 0.40 -3.79 -0.53
CA LEU A 122 0.74 -4.47 -1.77
C LEU A 122 -0.26 -4.09 -2.84
N VAL A 123 0.24 -3.68 -4.01
CA VAL A 123 -0.52 -3.67 -5.25
C VAL A 123 0.10 -4.68 -6.21
N THR A 124 -0.76 -5.44 -6.91
CA THR A 124 -0.33 -6.29 -8.03
C THR A 124 -0.75 -5.63 -9.32
N LEU A 125 0.23 -5.23 -10.12
CA LEU A 125 0.02 -4.67 -11.45
C LEU A 125 0.00 -5.81 -12.45
N TRP A 126 -0.99 -5.84 -13.34
CA TRP A 126 -1.14 -6.86 -14.37
C TRP A 126 -0.83 -6.27 -15.74
N PHE A 127 -0.07 -7.00 -16.55
CA PHE A 127 0.39 -6.54 -17.85
C PHE A 127 -0.04 -7.51 -18.94
N THR A 128 -0.45 -6.93 -20.06
CA THR A 128 -0.73 -7.64 -21.31
C THR A 128 0.49 -7.57 -22.23
N PRO A 129 0.63 -8.50 -23.19
CA PRO A 129 1.62 -8.37 -24.27
C PRO A 129 1.41 -7.06 -25.04
N ASP A 130 2.49 -6.46 -25.55
CA ASP A 130 2.42 -5.26 -26.38
C ASP A 130 1.65 -5.56 -27.67
N PRO A 131 0.53 -4.86 -27.96
CA PRO A 131 -0.18 -5.02 -29.23
C PRO A 131 0.65 -4.52 -30.44
N HIS A 132 1.67 -3.69 -30.21
CA HIS A 132 2.54 -3.12 -31.24
C HIS A 132 4.01 -3.23 -30.83
N PRO A 133 4.61 -4.45 -30.87
CA PRO A 133 6.00 -4.62 -30.49
C PRO A 133 6.91 -3.77 -31.38
N ALA A 134 7.99 -3.24 -30.80
CA ALA A 134 9.02 -2.55 -31.57
C ALA A 134 9.58 -3.48 -32.67
N PRO A 135 9.83 -2.95 -33.90
CA PRO A 135 10.28 -3.73 -35.04
C PRO A 135 11.68 -4.34 -34.86
#